data_AF-A0A542ZCI5-F1
#
_entry.id   AF-A0A542ZCI5-F1
#
_cell.length_a   1.000
_cell.length_b   1.000
_cell.length_c   1.000
_cell.angle_alpha   90.00
_cell.angle_beta   90.00
_cell.angle_gamma   90.00
#
_symmetry.space_group_name_H-M   'P 1'
#
loop_
_entity.id
_entity.type
_entity.pdbx_description
1 polymer ?
#
loop_
_entity_poly.entity_id
_entity_poly.type
_entity_poly.pdbx_seq_one_letter_code
_entity_poly.pdbx_strand_id
1 'polypeptide(L)'
;MAVPPTSIVPEADLAARVGPQLRRIRVGLAASLIALAAAVVTSWTFVAWTSQAQTWPLILLVGQILLAGVCGLQWWVWLLARARWSGEWAGQLGGLVGTSVSAHALSWPVVVGTALAAIAIAADAGWSVTAVSAGLSIASSVVAQLFGSSQHLRLDGPADTVAPDFAGRL
;
A
#
# COMPACT_ATOMS: atom_id res chain seq x y z
N MET A 1 -5.97 -0.39 39.43
CA MET A 1 -6.93 -1.27 38.76
C MET A 1 -6.13 -2.13 37.79
N ALA A 2 -6.03 -3.43 38.05
CA ALA A 2 -5.21 -4.32 37.23
C ALA A 2 -5.89 -4.54 35.88
N VAL A 3 -5.22 -4.19 34.78
CA VAL A 3 -5.65 -4.53 33.43
C VAL A 3 -5.51 -6.06 33.30
N PRO A 4 -6.59 -6.80 33.00
CA PRO A 4 -6.52 -8.25 32.90
C PRO A 4 -5.59 -8.65 31.74
N PRO A 5 -4.98 -9.84 31.80
CA PRO A 5 -4.07 -10.31 30.76
C PRO A 5 -4.82 -10.32 29.43
N THR A 6 -4.21 -9.64 28.44
CA THR A 6 -4.56 -9.71 27.02
C THR A 6 -4.89 -11.16 26.66
N SER A 7 -6.15 -11.46 26.37
CA SER A 7 -6.51 -12.79 25.89
C SER A 7 -5.80 -12.99 24.55
N ILE A 8 -4.71 -13.75 24.56
CA ILE A 8 -4.01 -14.19 23.36
C ILE A 8 -5.04 -14.94 22.52
N VAL A 9 -5.29 -14.46 21.30
CA VAL A 9 -6.23 -15.12 20.39
C VAL A 9 -5.56 -16.43 19.96
N PRO A 10 -6.25 -17.59 20.03
CA PRO A 10 -5.70 -18.84 19.53
C PRO A 10 -5.21 -18.68 18.08
N GLU A 11 -4.02 -19.19 17.75
CA GLU A 11 -3.39 -18.97 16.44
C GLU A 11 -4.29 -19.39 15.27
N ALA A 12 -5.10 -20.45 15.45
CA ALA A 12 -6.07 -20.90 14.44
C ALA A 12 -7.14 -19.84 14.13
N ASP A 13 -7.69 -19.19 15.16
CA ASP A 13 -8.69 -18.13 15.01
C ASP A 13 -8.05 -16.87 14.43
N LEU A 14 -6.85 -16.52 14.91
CA LEU A 14 -6.10 -15.38 14.40
C LEU A 14 -5.77 -15.53 12.91
N ALA A 15 -5.30 -16.71 12.50
CA ALA A 15 -5.00 -17.02 11.10
C ALA A 15 -6.24 -16.96 10.21
N ALA A 16 -7.39 -17.46 10.68
CA ALA A 16 -8.65 -17.39 9.95
C ALA A 16 -9.10 -15.94 9.71
N ARG A 17 -8.88 -15.06 10.69
CA ARG A 17 -9.36 -13.67 10.66
C ARG A 17 -8.39 -12.72 9.93
N VAL A 18 -7.08 -12.88 10.15
CA VAL A 18 -6.03 -11.98 9.61
C VAL A 18 -5.41 -12.51 8.32
N GLY A 19 -5.41 -13.82 8.10
CA GLY A 19 -4.80 -14.45 6.92
C GLY A 19 -5.34 -13.94 5.58
N PRO A 20 -6.67 -13.83 5.37
CA PRO A 20 -7.23 -13.25 4.15
C PRO A 20 -6.77 -11.81 3.91
N GLN A 21 -6.66 -11.02 4.98
CA GLN A 21 -6.21 -9.64 4.93
C GLN A 21 -4.75 -9.53 4.48
N LEU A 22 -3.87 -10.31 5.10
CA LEU A 22 -2.45 -10.38 4.73
C LEU A 22 -2.27 -10.84 3.27
N ARG A 23 -3.05 -11.81 2.79
CA ARG A 23 -2.99 -12.23 1.38
C ARG A 23 -3.32 -11.08 0.43
N ARG A 24 -4.37 -10.32 0.70
CA ARG A 24 -4.72 -9.13 -0.10
C ARG A 24 -3.59 -8.11 -0.10
N ILE A 25 -3.06 -7.77 1.07
CA ILE A 25 -1.97 -6.79 1.17
C ILE A 25 -0.72 -7.25 0.43
N ARG A 26 -0.37 -8.54 0.51
CA ARG A 26 0.75 -9.12 -0.23
C ARG A 26 0.56 -9.01 -1.75
N VAL A 27 -0.65 -9.25 -2.25
CA VAL A 27 -0.98 -9.04 -3.67
C VAL A 27 -0.83 -7.57 -4.03
N GLY A 28 -1.33 -6.65 -3.20
CA GLY A 28 -1.18 -5.21 -3.42
C GLY A 28 0.28 -4.75 -3.41
N LEU A 29 1.11 -5.29 -2.51
CA LEU A 29 2.54 -5.03 -2.47
C LEU A 29 3.23 -5.53 -3.74
N ALA A 30 2.98 -6.78 -4.16
CA ALA A 30 3.54 -7.31 -5.39
C ALA A 30 3.14 -6.46 -6.61
N ALA A 31 1.87 -6.05 -6.69
CA ALA A 31 1.37 -5.17 -7.74
C ALA A 31 2.07 -3.79 -7.73
N SER A 32 2.34 -3.21 -6.55
CA SER A 32 3.07 -1.94 -6.45
C SER A 32 4.52 -2.05 -6.95
N LEU A 33 5.17 -3.20 -6.72
CA LEU A 33 6.52 -3.44 -7.22
C LEU A 33 6.55 -3.61 -8.74
N ILE A 34 5.53 -4.26 -9.31
CA ILE A 34 5.34 -4.33 -10.77
C ILE A 34 5.11 -2.92 -11.33
N ALA A 35 4.26 -2.12 -10.67
CA ALA A 35 3.99 -0.74 -11.08
C ALA A 35 5.26 0.12 -11.09
N LEU A 36 6.10 -0.01 -10.07
CA LEU A 36 7.38 0.67 -9.95
C LEU A 36 8.37 0.22 -11.02
N ALA A 37 8.53 -1.09 -11.25
CA ALA A 37 9.39 -1.62 -12.29
C ALA A 37 8.97 -1.10 -13.68
N ALA A 38 7.66 -1.07 -13.96
CA ALA A 38 7.13 -0.53 -15.21
C ALA A 38 7.39 0.99 -15.35
N ALA A 39 7.31 1.77 -14.26
CA ALA A 39 7.65 3.19 -14.27
C ALA A 39 9.16 3.44 -14.49
N VAL A 40 10.03 2.57 -13.98
CA VAL A 40 11.48 2.61 -14.28
C VAL A 40 11.72 2.36 -15.77
N VAL A 41 11.07 1.35 -16.36
CA VAL A 41 11.15 1.10 -17.80
C VAL A 41 10.64 2.29 -18.60
N THR A 42 9.47 2.84 -18.23
CA THR A 42 8.90 4.03 -18.85
C THR A 42 9.89 5.19 -18.84
N SER A 43 10.51 5.42 -17.68
CA SER A 43 11.52 6.46 -17.48
C SER A 43 12.73 6.22 -18.38
N TRP A 44 13.24 4.99 -18.45
CA TRP A 44 14.39 4.65 -19.29
C TRP A 44 14.11 4.85 -20.79
N THR A 45 12.92 4.49 -21.26
CA THR A 45 12.58 4.53 -22.69
C THR A 45 11.99 5.85 -23.16
N PHE A 46 11.75 6.81 -22.26
CA PHE A 46 11.24 8.12 -22.61
C PHE A 46 12.34 8.94 -23.30
N VAL A 47 12.25 9.17 -24.61
CA VAL A 47 13.33 9.79 -25.41
C VAL A 47 13.50 11.30 -25.13
N ALA A 48 12.51 11.95 -24.52
CA ALA A 48 12.48 13.40 -24.33
C ALA A 48 13.07 13.90 -22.99
N TRP A 49 14.13 13.24 -22.47
CA TRP A 49 14.84 13.68 -21.25
C TRP A 49 15.58 15.03 -21.36
N THR A 50 15.39 15.78 -22.44
CA THR A 50 16.09 17.05 -22.69
C THR A 50 15.16 18.25 -22.81
N SER A 51 13.84 18.06 -22.68
CA SER A 51 12.83 19.13 -22.76
C SER A 51 12.01 19.26 -21.48
N GLN A 52 11.15 20.29 -21.41
CA GLN A 52 10.16 20.50 -20.35
C GLN A 52 9.19 19.29 -20.16
N ALA A 53 9.16 18.34 -21.11
CA ALA A 53 8.36 17.11 -21.03
C ALA A 53 8.88 16.08 -20.00
N GLN A 54 10.06 16.30 -19.41
CA GLN A 54 10.67 15.44 -18.37
C GLN A 54 9.86 15.31 -17.08
N THR A 55 8.95 16.24 -16.82
CA THR A 55 8.24 16.29 -15.55
C THR A 55 7.31 15.09 -15.37
N TRP A 56 6.70 14.57 -16.45
CA TRP A 56 5.74 13.46 -16.35
C TRP A 56 6.39 12.12 -15.96
N PRO A 57 7.47 11.65 -16.61
CA PRO A 57 8.16 10.43 -16.15
C PRO A 57 8.63 10.52 -14.70
N LEU A 58 9.11 11.69 -14.27
CA LEU A 58 9.51 11.92 -12.87
C LEU A 58 8.33 11.83 -11.91
N ILE A 59 7.19 12.47 -12.22
CA ILE A 59 5.97 12.38 -11.41
C ILE A 59 5.51 10.91 -11.32
N LEU A 60 5.50 10.20 -12.44
CA LEU A 60 5.14 8.78 -12.47
C LEU A 60 6.06 7.96 -11.55
N LEU A 61 7.38 8.09 -11.71
CA LEU A 61 8.36 7.33 -10.94
C LEU A 61 8.28 7.63 -9.44
N VAL A 62 8.27 8.91 -9.05
CA VAL A 62 8.15 9.31 -7.65
C VAL A 62 6.83 8.81 -7.06
N GLY A 63 5.73 8.93 -7.81
CA GLY A 63 4.45 8.42 -7.35
C GLY A 63 4.44 6.90 -7.16
N GLN A 64 5.09 6.12 -8.03
CA GLN A 64 5.20 4.67 -7.83
C GLN A 64 6.10 4.30 -6.63
N ILE A 65 7.17 5.05 -6.37
CA ILE A 65 8.00 4.88 -5.17
C ILE A 65 7.15 5.12 -3.92
N LEU A 66 6.38 6.21 -3.89
CA LEU A 66 5.49 6.53 -2.77
C LEU A 66 4.43 5.43 -2.59
N LEU A 67 3.79 4.96 -3.67
CA LEU A 67 2.79 3.90 -3.59
C LEU A 67 3.38 2.57 -3.08
N ALA A 68 4.57 2.19 -3.56
CA ALA A 68 5.28 1.02 -3.05
C ALA A 68 5.64 1.17 -1.56
N GLY A 69 6.06 2.37 -1.14
CA GLY A 69 6.28 2.71 0.26
C GLY A 69 5.03 2.58 1.11
N VAL A 70 3.88 3.08 0.63
CA VAL A 70 2.58 2.92 1.32
C VAL A 70 2.21 1.44 1.42
N CYS A 71 2.25 0.68 0.33
CA CYS A 71 1.93 -0.75 0.36
C CYS A 71 2.86 -1.54 1.28
N GLY A 72 4.15 -1.22 1.29
CA GLY A 72 5.14 -1.82 2.20
C GLY A 72 4.86 -1.48 3.66
N LEU A 73 4.51 -0.21 3.94
CA LEU A 73 4.07 0.22 5.26
C LEU A 73 2.83 -0.55 5.71
N GLN A 74 1.79 -0.65 4.88
CA GLN A 74 0.58 -1.42 5.21
C GLN A 74 0.90 -2.89 5.51
N TRP A 75 1.73 -3.52 4.67
CA TRP A 75 2.20 -4.88 4.92
C TRP A 75 2.88 -5.01 6.28
N TRP A 76 3.81 -4.11 6.57
CA TRP A 76 4.57 -4.12 7.81
C TRP A 76 3.70 -3.90 9.06
N VAL A 77 2.80 -2.91 9.05
CA VAL A 77 1.92 -2.67 10.21
C VAL A 77 0.96 -3.83 10.47
N TRP A 78 0.49 -4.52 9.43
CA TRP A 78 -0.35 -5.72 9.61
C TRP A 78 0.42 -6.93 10.13
N LEU A 79 1.70 -7.08 9.76
CA LEU A 79 2.55 -8.10 10.37
C LEU A 79 2.77 -7.82 11.86
N LEU A 80 3.01 -6.56 12.23
CA LEU A 80 3.14 -6.16 13.64
C LEU A 80 1.82 -6.33 14.41
N ALA A 81 0.69 -6.03 13.80
CA ALA A 81 -0.63 -6.27 14.39
C ALA A 81 -0.85 -7.75 14.67
N ARG A 82 -0.55 -8.63 13.69
CA ARG A 82 -0.59 -10.09 13.89
C ARG A 82 0.31 -10.52 15.05
N ALA A 83 1.57 -10.10 15.06
CA ALA A 83 2.53 -10.45 16.11
C ALA A 83 2.08 -9.96 17.50
N ARG A 84 1.44 -8.78 17.57
CA ARG A 84 0.85 -8.27 18.82
C ARG A 84 -0.29 -9.14 19.32
N TRP A 85 -1.15 -9.59 18.42
CA TRP A 85 -2.34 -10.38 18.75
C TRP A 85 -2.03 -11.86 19.04
N SER A 86 -0.96 -12.41 18.46
CA SER A 86 -0.43 -13.74 18.80
C SER A 86 0.41 -13.75 20.08
N GLY A 87 0.72 -12.58 20.65
CA GLY A 87 1.56 -12.45 21.84
C GLY A 87 3.08 -12.51 21.58
N GLU A 88 3.50 -12.55 20.31
CA GLU A 88 4.91 -12.55 19.90
C GLU A 88 5.59 -11.18 20.06
N TRP A 89 4.81 -10.09 20.13
CA TRP A 89 5.32 -8.73 20.26
C TRP A 89 4.52 -7.90 21.25
N ALA A 90 5.19 -7.16 22.14
CA ALA A 90 4.57 -6.38 23.21
C ALA A 90 4.41 -4.87 22.89
N GLY A 91 4.74 -4.43 21.67
CA GLY A 91 4.66 -3.02 21.33
C GLY A 91 3.24 -2.50 21.11
N GLN A 92 3.10 -1.17 21.07
CA GLN A 92 1.81 -0.51 20.98
C GLN A 92 1.40 -0.25 19.53
N LEU A 93 0.14 -0.54 19.19
CA LEU A 93 -0.42 -0.31 17.84
C LEU A 93 -0.93 1.12 17.63
N GLY A 94 -1.17 1.90 18.70
CA GLY A 94 -1.83 3.21 18.61
C GLY A 94 -1.12 4.20 17.66
N GLY A 95 0.22 4.29 17.73
CA GLY A 95 1.00 5.15 16.83
C GLY A 95 1.04 4.64 15.37
N LEU A 96 0.92 3.34 15.17
CA LEU A 96 0.94 2.71 13.85
C LEU A 96 -0.37 2.92 13.09
N VAL A 97 -1.50 3.00 13.80
CA VAL A 97 -2.83 3.23 13.21
C VAL A 97 -2.90 4.58 12.53
N GLY A 98 -2.51 5.67 13.22
CA GLY A 98 -2.52 7.01 12.64
C GLY A 98 -1.61 7.13 11.41
N THR A 99 -0.44 6.49 11.46
CA THR A 99 0.52 6.44 10.35
C THR A 99 -0.07 5.67 9.16
N SER A 100 -0.68 4.52 9.41
CA SER A 100 -1.33 3.68 8.39
C SER A 100 -2.51 4.38 7.72
N VAL A 101 -3.34 5.09 8.48
CA VAL A 101 -4.48 5.88 7.96
C VAL A 101 -3.98 7.06 7.12
N SER A 102 -2.95 7.77 7.59
CA SER A 102 -2.37 8.90 6.85
C SER A 102 -1.76 8.44 5.53
N ALA A 103 -1.05 7.30 5.54
CA ALA A 103 -0.49 6.69 4.33
C ALA A 103 -1.57 6.23 3.34
N HIS A 104 -2.70 5.70 3.84
CA HIS A 104 -3.86 5.39 3.02
C HIS A 104 -4.48 6.66 2.39
N ALA A 105 -4.65 7.73 3.16
CA ALA A 105 -5.16 8.99 2.65
C ALA A 105 -4.23 9.56 1.57
N LEU A 106 -2.91 9.48 1.77
CA LEU A 106 -1.89 9.92 0.82
C LEU A 106 -1.86 9.09 -0.46
N SER A 107 -2.24 7.81 -0.43
CA SER A 107 -2.17 6.96 -1.64
C SER A 107 -3.15 7.38 -2.72
N TRP A 108 -4.28 7.99 -2.36
CA TRP A 108 -5.27 8.51 -3.32
C TRP A 108 -4.71 9.59 -4.27
N PRO A 109 -4.20 10.74 -3.78
CA PRO A 109 -3.62 11.75 -4.66
C PRO A 109 -2.39 11.24 -5.39
N VAL A 110 -1.62 10.30 -4.80
CA VAL A 110 -0.49 9.65 -5.49
C VAL A 110 -0.97 8.88 -6.72
N VAL A 111 -1.98 8.01 -6.59
CA VAL A 111 -2.51 7.22 -7.71
C VAL A 111 -3.16 8.09 -8.77
N VAL A 112 -3.86 9.16 -8.37
CA VAL A 112 -4.42 10.13 -9.34
C VAL A 112 -3.29 10.85 -10.09
N GLY A 113 -2.26 11.31 -9.38
CA GLY A 113 -1.11 11.99 -9.97
C GLY A 113 -0.34 11.11 -10.94
N THR A 114 -0.11 9.84 -10.59
CA THR A 114 0.54 8.89 -11.50
C THR A 114 -0.32 8.59 -12.72
N ALA A 115 -1.64 8.44 -12.57
CA ALA A 115 -2.54 8.20 -13.69
C ALA A 115 -2.51 9.34 -14.71
N LEU A 116 -2.55 10.59 -14.24
CA LEU A 116 -2.44 11.77 -15.11
C LEU A 116 -1.07 11.81 -15.82
N ALA A 117 0.02 11.52 -15.10
CA ALA A 117 1.35 11.45 -15.69
C ALA A 117 1.46 10.37 -16.77
N ALA A 118 0.90 9.17 -16.53
CA ALA A 118 0.90 8.09 -17.50
C ALA A 118 0.08 8.41 -18.76
N ILE A 119 -1.05 9.10 -18.63
CA ILE A 119 -1.84 9.56 -19.78
C ILE A 119 -1.04 10.56 -20.61
N ALA A 120 -0.39 11.53 -19.97
CA ALA A 120 0.47 12.50 -20.66
C ALA A 120 1.64 11.81 -21.38
N ILE A 121 2.33 10.89 -20.71
CA ILE A 121 3.41 10.08 -21.30
C ILE A 121 2.90 9.29 -22.51
N ALA A 122 1.74 8.65 -22.40
CA ALA A 122 1.18 7.86 -23.50
C ALA A 122 0.77 8.73 -24.70
N ALA A 123 0.24 9.93 -24.45
CA ALA A 123 -0.10 10.89 -25.50
C ALA A 123 1.14 11.35 -26.28
N ASP A 124 2.25 11.60 -25.58
CA ASP A 124 3.51 12.03 -26.19
C ASP A 124 4.24 10.88 -26.90
N ALA A 125 4.18 9.67 -26.35
CA ALA A 125 4.97 8.53 -26.81
C ALA A 125 4.29 7.68 -27.90
N GLY A 126 3.00 7.89 -28.17
CA GLY A 126 2.21 7.08 -29.14
C GLY A 126 2.21 5.59 -28.81
N TRP A 127 1.98 4.72 -29.81
CA TRP A 127 2.06 3.26 -29.62
C TRP A 127 3.53 2.79 -29.55
N SER A 128 4.11 2.89 -28.37
CA SER A 128 5.51 2.52 -28.09
C SER A 128 5.65 1.73 -26.79
N VAL A 129 6.83 1.14 -26.57
CA VAL A 129 7.19 0.46 -25.32
C VAL A 129 6.98 1.37 -24.10
N THR A 130 7.25 2.68 -24.26
CA THR A 130 7.01 3.70 -23.25
C THR A 130 5.54 3.81 -22.86
N ALA A 131 4.61 3.86 -23.84
CA ALA A 131 3.18 3.91 -23.53
C ALA A 131 2.67 2.60 -22.93
N VAL A 132 3.14 1.44 -23.41
CA VAL A 132 2.77 0.13 -22.85
C VAL A 132 3.23 0.00 -21.40
N SER A 133 4.46 0.39 -21.10
CA SER A 133 5.00 0.34 -19.74
C SER A 133 4.32 1.35 -18.80
N ALA A 134 3.98 2.55 -19.29
CA ALA A 134 3.17 3.52 -18.53
C ALA A 134 1.77 2.95 -18.22
N GLY A 135 1.12 2.31 -19.20
CA GLY A 135 -0.16 1.65 -19.02
C GLY A 135 -0.11 0.50 -18.01
N LEU A 136 0.91 -0.35 -18.10
CA LEU A 136 1.14 -1.43 -17.13
C LEU A 136 1.39 -0.88 -15.71
N SER A 137 2.11 0.24 -15.61
CA SER A 137 2.35 0.91 -14.34
C SER A 137 1.03 1.27 -13.67
N ILE A 138 0.13 1.96 -14.38
CA ILE A 138 -1.17 2.37 -13.81
C ILE A 138 -2.10 1.19 -13.54
N ALA A 139 -2.23 0.24 -14.46
CA ALA A 139 -3.05 -0.95 -14.23
C ALA A 139 -2.62 -1.66 -12.93
N SER A 140 -1.31 -1.80 -12.72
CA SER A 140 -0.74 -2.40 -11.51
C SER A 140 -0.92 -1.50 -10.28
N SER A 141 -0.83 -0.17 -10.41
CA SER A 141 -1.12 0.78 -9.33
C SER A 141 -2.57 0.69 -8.86
N VAL A 142 -3.54 0.47 -9.75
CA VAL A 142 -4.95 0.28 -9.35
C VAL A 142 -5.10 -0.98 -8.50
N VAL A 143 -4.49 -2.10 -8.92
CA VAL A 143 -4.49 -3.34 -8.12
C VAL A 143 -3.79 -3.10 -6.76
N ALA A 144 -2.65 -2.40 -6.75
CA ALA A 144 -1.95 -2.03 -5.53
C ALA A 144 -2.81 -1.16 -4.60
N GLN A 145 -3.54 -0.19 -5.16
CA GLN A 145 -4.43 0.69 -4.43
C GLN A 145 -5.54 -0.10 -3.75
N LEU A 146 -6.21 -0.98 -4.52
CA LEU A 146 -7.36 -1.77 -4.07
C LEU A 146 -7.01 -2.83 -3.03
N PHE A 147 -5.85 -3.50 -3.17
CA PHE A 147 -5.51 -4.65 -2.34
C PHE A 147 -4.43 -4.39 -1.30
N GLY A 148 -3.60 -3.36 -1.46
CA GLY A 148 -2.52 -3.01 -0.53
C GLY A 148 -2.81 -1.73 0.23
N SER A 149 -2.85 -0.60 -0.48
CA SER A 149 -2.90 0.71 0.18
C SER A 149 -4.21 1.01 0.92
N SER A 150 -5.33 0.40 0.47
CA SER A 150 -6.66 0.55 1.07
C SER A 150 -6.82 -0.21 2.37
N GLN A 151 -5.92 -1.16 2.62
CA GLN A 151 -5.94 -2.06 3.76
C GLN A 151 -5.23 -1.41 4.94
N HIS A 152 -5.65 -0.20 5.34
CA HIS A 152 -5.10 0.44 6.53
C HIS A 152 -5.49 -0.32 7.80
N LEU A 153 -4.62 -0.23 8.80
CA LEU A 153 -4.85 -0.80 10.12
C LEU A 153 -6.02 -0.06 10.77
N ARG A 154 -6.96 -0.83 11.32
CA ARG A 154 -8.10 -0.33 12.09
C ARG A 154 -8.02 -0.89 13.50
N LEU A 155 -8.45 -0.10 14.48
CA LEU A 155 -8.48 -0.49 15.90
C LEU A 155 -9.43 -1.66 16.16
N ASP A 156 -10.50 -1.72 15.38
CA ASP A 156 -11.54 -2.74 15.49
C ASP A 156 -11.11 -4.08 14.86
N GLY A 157 -9.93 -4.11 14.24
CA GLY A 157 -9.45 -5.21 13.39
C GLY A 157 -10.38 -5.48 12.20
N PRO A 158 -10.19 -6.57 11.41
CA PRO A 158 -11.31 -7.13 10.63
C PRO A 158 -12.53 -7.39 11.54
N ALA A 159 -13.74 -7.42 10.97
CA ALA A 159 -14.96 -7.70 11.74
C ALA A 159 -14.73 -8.84 12.74
N ASP A 160 -15.07 -8.59 14.01
CA ASP A 160 -14.91 -9.48 15.17
C ASP A 160 -13.51 -9.61 15.80
N THR A 161 -12.48 -8.86 15.38
CA THR A 161 -11.11 -8.95 15.94
C THR A 161 -10.65 -7.79 16.81
N VAL A 162 -11.58 -7.05 17.41
CA VAL A 162 -11.24 -5.93 18.30
C VAL A 162 -10.19 -6.39 19.31
N ALA A 163 -9.02 -5.77 19.26
CA ALA A 163 -8.00 -6.05 20.25
C ALA A 163 -8.50 -5.61 21.64
N PRO A 164 -8.20 -6.38 22.70
CA PRO A 164 -8.67 -6.07 24.06
C PRO A 164 -8.29 -4.64 24.50
N ASP A 165 -7.16 -4.12 24.02
CA ASP A 165 -6.67 -2.75 24.27
C ASP A 165 -7.64 -1.65 23.79
N PHE A 166 -8.60 -1.96 22.90
CA PHE A 166 -9.52 -1.00 22.28
C PHE A 166 -11.00 -1.27 22.57
N ALA A 167 -11.33 -2.34 23.30
CA ALA A 167 -12.70 -2.74 23.63
C ALA A 167 -13.47 -1.77 24.57
N GLY A 168 -12.88 -0.62 24.92
CA GLY A 168 -13.52 0.43 25.73
C GLY A 168 -13.30 1.87 25.21
N ARG A 169 -12.88 2.03 23.94
CA ARG A 169 -12.68 3.34 23.29
C ARG A 169 -13.64 3.61 22.11
N LEU A 170 -14.63 2.73 21.92
CA LEU A 170 -15.78 2.91 21.03
C LEU A 170 -17.00 3.31 21.87
#